data_AF-X1T3V8-F1
#
_entry.id   AF-X1T3V8-F1
#
_cell.length_a   1.000
_cell.length_b   1.000
_cell.length_c   1.000
_cell.angle_alpha   90.00
_cell.angle_beta   90.00
_cell.angle_gamma   90.00
#
_symmetry.space_group_name_H-M   'P 1'
#
loop_
_entity.id
_entity.type
_entity.pdbx_description
1 polymer ?
#
loop_
_entity_poly.entity_id
_entity_poly.type
_entity_poly.pdbx_seq_one_letter_code
_entity_poly.pdbx_strand_id
1 'polypeptide(L)'
;PEFRKELVRLIRMYKPETVVTVDPYRRYISHRDHRITGRVTLDAVFPYARDVHSYPDLLKQGLQPHKVKEVLLWGSEEPNHRSDITDTLDIKMNALRCHKSQVGDNLSPDWEERMRQRHKTLAEGEDYEIGEEVKGCYWLG
;
A
#
# COMPACT_ATOMS: atom_id res chain seq x y z
N PRO A 1 -4.86 18.34 -8.23
CA PRO A 1 -4.86 18.11 -9.70
C PRO A 1 -3.55 17.49 -10.19
N GLU A 2 -2.42 18.13 -9.88
CA GLU A 2 -1.08 17.67 -10.30
C GLU A 2 -0.69 16.33 -9.69
N PHE A 3 -0.78 16.17 -8.36
CA PHE A 3 -0.40 14.91 -7.71
C PHE A 3 -1.14 13.69 -8.27
N ARG A 4 -2.46 13.80 -8.46
CA ARG A 4 -3.27 12.72 -9.06
C ARG A 4 -2.87 12.42 -10.50
N LYS A 5 -2.60 13.45 -11.30
CA LYS A 5 -2.17 13.30 -12.69
C LYS A 5 -0.86 12.52 -12.76
N GLU A 6 0.06 12.79 -11.84
CA GLU A 6 1.33 12.09 -11.76
C GLU A 6 1.13 10.61 -11.42
N LEU A 7 0.24 10.29 -10.48
CA LEU A 7 -0.12 8.88 -10.21
C LEU A 7 -0.76 8.21 -11.44
N VAL A 8 -1.67 8.90 -12.15
CA VAL A 8 -2.26 8.36 -13.39
C VAL A 8 -1.20 8.13 -14.46
N ARG A 9 -0.22 9.03 -14.60
CA ARG A 9 0.93 8.87 -15.50
C ARG A 9 1.69 7.59 -15.19
N LEU A 10 2.02 7.35 -13.91
CA LEU A 10 2.73 6.14 -13.46
C LEU A 10 1.88 4.89 -13.68
N ILE A 11 0.59 4.91 -13.37
CA ILE A 11 -0.31 3.76 -13.59
C ILE A 11 -0.40 3.41 -15.08
N ARG A 12 -0.56 4.40 -15.96
CA ARG A 12 -0.61 4.16 -17.42
C ARG A 12 0.73 3.74 -18.03
N MET A 13 1.83 4.16 -17.41
CA MET A 13 3.19 3.78 -17.83
C MET A 13 3.54 2.35 -17.43
N TYR A 14 3.37 2.00 -16.15
CA TYR A 14 3.75 0.68 -15.64
C TYR A 14 2.67 -0.39 -15.80
N LYS A 15 1.42 0.02 -16.05
CA LYS A 15 0.26 -0.87 -16.21
C LYS A 15 0.16 -1.94 -15.11
N PRO A 16 0.22 -1.56 -13.81
CA PRO A 16 0.26 -2.53 -12.72
C PRO A 16 -1.06 -3.30 -12.61
N GLU A 17 -0.99 -4.60 -12.31
CA GLU A 17 -2.17 -5.38 -11.96
C GLU A 17 -2.70 -5.01 -10.57
N THR A 18 -1.78 -4.80 -9.63
CA THR A 18 -2.06 -4.52 -8.21
C THR A 18 -1.44 -3.18 -7.81
N VAL A 19 -2.20 -2.35 -7.10
CA VAL A 19 -1.70 -1.12 -6.46
C VAL A 19 -1.79 -1.28 -4.95
N VAL A 20 -0.70 -1.03 -4.23
CA VAL A 20 -0.66 -1.07 -2.76
C VAL A 20 -0.54 0.35 -2.22
N THR A 21 -1.42 0.73 -1.29
CA THR A 21 -1.39 2.07 -0.66
C THR A 21 -1.93 2.02 0.77
N VAL A 22 -1.78 3.11 1.52
CA VAL A 22 -2.36 3.22 2.87
C VAL A 22 -3.87 3.39 2.81
N ASP A 23 -4.60 2.79 3.75
CA ASP A 23 -6.03 3.05 3.95
C ASP A 23 -6.25 4.52 4.38
N PRO A 24 -6.96 5.35 3.57
CA PRO A 24 -7.15 6.75 3.91
C PRO A 24 -8.19 6.99 5.01
N TYR A 25 -8.94 5.97 5.46
CA TYR A 25 -10.11 6.12 6.33
C TYR A 25 -9.88 5.72 7.80
N ARG A 26 -8.63 5.61 8.24
CA ARG A 26 -8.31 5.38 9.66
C ARG A 26 -8.90 6.49 10.55
N ARG A 27 -9.65 6.11 11.61
CA ARG A 27 -10.61 7.01 12.30
C ARG A 27 -9.99 8.10 13.17
N TYR A 28 -8.88 7.83 13.87
CA TYR A 28 -8.37 8.72 14.92
C TYR A 28 -7.03 9.34 14.57
N ILE A 29 -5.96 8.57 14.73
CA ILE A 29 -4.59 9.04 14.54
C ILE A 29 -4.13 8.57 13.17
N SER A 30 -4.11 9.49 12.21
CA SER A 30 -3.45 9.31 10.93
C SER A 30 -2.68 10.57 10.58
N HIS A 31 -1.46 10.39 10.07
CA HIS A 31 -0.74 11.50 9.48
C HIS A 31 -1.54 12.05 8.28
N ARG A 32 -1.51 13.38 8.09
CA ARG A 32 -2.21 14.02 6.96
C ARG A 32 -1.76 13.41 5.64
N ASP A 33 -0.47 13.19 5.49
CA ASP A 33 0.09 12.71 4.23
C ASP A 33 -0.31 11.27 3.93
N HIS A 34 -0.53 10.43 4.95
CA HIS A 34 -1.09 9.10 4.74
C HIS A 34 -2.51 9.20 4.17
N ARG A 35 -3.38 10.01 4.80
CA ARG A 35 -4.77 10.19 4.32
C ARG A 35 -4.81 10.72 2.88
N ILE A 36 -4.00 11.74 2.58
CA ILE A 36 -3.97 12.34 1.24
C ILE A 36 -3.41 11.36 0.21
N THR A 37 -2.33 10.63 0.54
CA THR A 37 -1.75 9.62 -0.35
C THR A 37 -2.74 8.53 -0.67
N GLY A 38 -3.34 7.90 0.34
CA GLY A 38 -4.35 6.85 0.14
C GLY A 38 -5.52 7.33 -0.72
N ARG A 39 -6.06 8.51 -0.42
CA ARG A 39 -7.20 9.08 -1.15
C ARG A 39 -6.86 9.39 -2.61
N VAL A 40 -5.73 10.04 -2.86
CA VAL A 40 -5.33 10.42 -4.22
C VAL A 40 -4.92 9.21 -5.05
N THR A 41 -4.31 8.18 -4.44
CA THR A 41 -4.05 6.91 -5.12
C THR A 41 -5.34 6.22 -5.54
N LEU A 42 -6.34 6.14 -4.65
CA LEU A 42 -7.64 5.54 -4.98
C LEU A 42 -8.35 6.29 -6.12
N ASP A 43 -8.36 7.63 -6.08
CA ASP A 43 -8.89 8.43 -7.18
C ASP A 43 -8.12 8.13 -8.48
N ALA A 44 -6.79 8.12 -8.44
CA ALA A 44 -5.95 7.85 -9.61
C ALA A 44 -6.26 6.48 -10.23
N VAL A 45 -6.44 5.44 -9.41
CA VAL A 45 -6.86 4.11 -9.83
C VAL A 45 -8.24 4.15 -10.48
N PHE A 46 -9.23 4.75 -9.81
CA PHE A 46 -10.60 4.87 -10.30
C PHE A 46 -11.21 6.24 -9.98
N PRO A 47 -11.72 6.98 -10.99
CA PRO A 47 -11.92 6.55 -12.38
C PRO A 47 -10.75 6.89 -13.33
N TYR A 48 -9.73 7.63 -12.88
CA TYR A 48 -8.89 8.41 -13.81
C TYR A 48 -7.91 7.60 -14.67
N ALA A 49 -7.29 6.55 -14.14
CA ALA A 49 -6.32 5.76 -14.92
C ALA A 49 -6.95 5.02 -16.10
N ARG A 50 -8.20 4.56 -15.92
CA ARG A 50 -8.97 3.80 -16.91
C ARG A 50 -9.81 4.65 -17.87
N ASP A 51 -10.05 5.92 -17.53
CA ASP A 51 -10.85 6.81 -18.37
C ASP A 51 -10.00 7.49 -19.45
N VAL A 52 -10.38 7.31 -20.72
CA VAL A 52 -9.69 7.88 -21.88
C VAL A 52 -9.79 9.42 -21.92
N HIS A 53 -10.86 10.01 -21.38
CA HIS A 53 -11.05 11.47 -21.39
C HIS A 53 -10.26 12.17 -20.28
N SER A 54 -9.85 11.41 -19.26
CA SER A 54 -9.00 11.88 -18.19
C SER A 54 -7.55 12.06 -18.70
N TYR A 55 -7.03 13.29 -18.55
CA TYR A 55 -5.66 13.64 -18.91
C TYR A 55 -5.29 13.31 -20.37
N PRO A 56 -5.95 13.96 -21.35
CA PRO A 56 -5.74 13.69 -22.77
C PRO A 56 -4.32 14.03 -23.24
N ASP A 57 -3.58 14.85 -22.50
CA ASP A 57 -2.16 15.10 -22.76
C ASP A 57 -1.28 13.88 -22.49
N LEU A 58 -1.65 12.99 -21.56
CA LEU A 58 -0.94 11.72 -21.34
C LEU A 58 -1.16 10.76 -22.53
N LEU A 59 -2.35 10.77 -23.13
CA LEU A 59 -2.62 10.03 -24.37
C LEU A 59 -1.74 10.52 -25.53
N LYS A 60 -1.56 11.83 -25.67
CA LYS A 60 -0.65 12.42 -26.67
C LYS A 60 0.80 11.99 -26.46
N GLN A 61 1.18 11.65 -25.22
CA GLN A 61 2.48 11.08 -24.88
C GLN A 61 2.55 9.56 -25.09
N GLY A 62 1.50 8.93 -25.63
CA GLY A 62 1.42 7.48 -25.86
C GLY A 62 1.00 6.66 -24.64
N LEU A 63 0.67 7.29 -23.51
CA LEU A 63 0.24 6.61 -22.29
C LEU A 63 -1.24 6.24 -22.37
N GLN A 64 -1.50 4.99 -22.77
CA GLN A 64 -2.85 4.44 -22.91
C GLN A 64 -3.53 4.22 -21.55
N PRO A 65 -4.88 4.31 -21.47
CA PRO A 65 -5.60 4.02 -20.25
C PRO A 65 -5.32 2.60 -19.75
N HIS A 66 -5.33 2.45 -18.43
CA HIS A 66 -5.07 1.16 -17.78
C HIS A 66 -6.07 0.89 -16.67
N LYS A 67 -6.55 -0.36 -16.60
CA LYS A 67 -7.42 -0.84 -15.53
C LYS A 67 -6.59 -1.67 -14.55
N VAL A 68 -6.35 -1.11 -13.38
CA VAL A 68 -5.78 -1.86 -12.24
C VAL A 68 -6.81 -2.90 -11.80
N LYS A 69 -6.38 -4.14 -11.53
CA LYS A 69 -7.25 -5.27 -11.17
C LYS A 69 -7.65 -5.25 -9.70
N GLU A 70 -6.76 -4.80 -8.82
CA GLU A 70 -7.01 -4.76 -7.39
C GLU A 70 -6.21 -3.66 -6.68
N VAL A 71 -6.71 -3.23 -5.53
CA VAL A 71 -5.99 -2.37 -4.60
C VAL A 71 -5.87 -3.05 -3.25
N LEU A 72 -4.66 -3.08 -2.68
CA LEU A 72 -4.41 -3.55 -1.32
C LEU A 72 -4.14 -2.36 -0.41
N LEU A 73 -4.93 -2.24 0.66
CA LEU A 73 -4.86 -1.14 1.62
C LEU A 73 -4.19 -1.60 2.92
N TRP A 74 -2.97 -1.13 3.18
CA TRP A 74 -2.30 -1.39 4.45
C TRP A 74 -2.72 -0.39 5.53
N GLY A 75 -2.64 -0.82 6.79
CA GLY A 75 -3.03 0.01 7.94
C GLY A 75 -4.54 0.25 8.08
N SER A 76 -5.35 -0.61 7.44
CA SER A 76 -6.81 -0.60 7.59
C SER A 76 -7.23 -1.07 8.98
N GLU A 77 -8.33 -0.52 9.50
CA GLU A 77 -8.98 -1.01 10.72
C GLU A 77 -9.96 -2.17 10.43
N GLU A 78 -10.16 -2.51 9.15
CA GLU A 78 -11.05 -3.58 8.69
C GLU A 78 -10.34 -4.45 7.63
N PRO A 79 -9.20 -5.08 7.98
CA PRO A 79 -8.48 -5.97 7.07
C PRO A 79 -9.35 -7.18 6.70
N ASN A 80 -9.20 -7.67 5.46
CA ASN A 80 -9.95 -8.81 4.94
C ASN A 80 -9.06 -9.84 4.23
N HIS A 81 -7.75 -9.63 4.24
CA HIS A 81 -6.76 -10.53 3.68
C HIS A 81 -5.52 -10.54 4.55
N ARG A 82 -4.96 -11.73 4.78
CA ARG A 82 -3.71 -11.95 5.50
C ARG A 82 -2.76 -12.74 4.62
N SER A 83 -1.47 -12.44 4.73
CA SER A 83 -0.40 -13.13 4.02
C SER A 83 0.61 -13.68 5.01
N ASP A 84 1.00 -14.94 4.80
CA ASP A 84 2.14 -15.54 5.49
C ASP A 84 3.42 -14.84 5.07
N ILE A 85 4.15 -14.32 6.05
CA ILE A 85 5.47 -13.71 5.88
C ILE A 85 6.53 -14.38 6.79
N THR A 86 6.27 -15.59 7.28
CA THR A 86 7.16 -16.32 8.20
C THR A 86 8.58 -16.41 7.64
N ASP A 87 8.72 -16.80 6.38
CA ASP A 87 10.03 -16.92 5.71
C ASP A 87 10.65 -15.59 5.28
N THR A 88 9.88 -14.49 5.27
CA THR A 88 10.31 -13.19 4.75
C THR A 88 10.40 -12.09 5.81
N LEU A 89 10.05 -12.39 7.05
CA LEU A 89 10.10 -11.45 8.17
C LEU A 89 11.50 -10.85 8.34
N ASP A 90 12.56 -11.65 8.24
CA ASP A 90 13.93 -11.16 8.41
C ASP A 90 14.34 -10.19 7.28
N ILE A 91 13.86 -10.43 6.06
CA ILE A 91 14.06 -9.51 4.92
C ILE A 91 13.37 -8.18 5.21
N LYS A 92 12.13 -8.21 5.69
CA LYS A 92 11.38 -7.02 6.11
C LYS A 92 12.12 -6.25 7.22
N MET A 93 12.60 -6.95 8.25
CA MET A 93 13.32 -6.30 9.36
C MET A 93 14.62 -5.66 8.88
N ASN A 94 15.36 -6.32 7.99
CA ASN A 94 16.57 -5.77 7.38
C ASN A 94 16.27 -4.54 6.51
N ALA A 95 15.21 -4.58 5.70
CA ALA A 95 14.77 -3.42 4.92
C ALA A 95 14.41 -2.23 5.83
N LEU A 96 13.73 -2.48 6.96
CA LEU A 96 13.38 -1.43 7.91
C LEU A 96 14.62 -0.79 8.57
N ARG A 97 15.65 -1.59 8.87
CA ARG A 97 16.95 -1.11 9.40
C ARG A 97 17.70 -0.21 8.42
N CYS A 98 17.44 -0.29 7.11
CA CYS A 98 18.06 0.61 6.14
C CYS A 98 17.65 2.09 6.35
N HIS A 99 16.53 2.36 7.03
CA HIS A 99 16.02 3.72 7.28
C HIS A 99 16.67 4.38 8.51
N LYS A 100 18.02 4.42 8.55
CA LYS A 100 18.81 4.86 9.73
C LYS A 100 18.35 6.17 10.38
N SER A 101 17.96 7.18 9.59
CA SER A 101 17.50 8.47 10.13
C SER A 101 16.16 8.40 10.87
N GLN A 102 15.36 7.36 10.63
CA GLN A 102 14.03 7.16 11.24
C GLN A 102 14.10 6.21 12.42
N VAL A 103 14.83 5.10 12.27
CA VAL A 103 14.93 4.06 13.31
C VAL A 103 16.10 4.31 14.28
N GLY A 104 17.06 5.15 13.90
CA GLY A 104 18.30 5.36 14.65
C GLY A 104 19.24 4.17 14.58
N ASP A 105 20.47 4.37 15.06
CA ASP A 105 21.44 3.27 15.23
C ASP A 105 21.23 2.53 16.58
N ASN A 106 20.50 3.14 17.51
CA ASN A 106 20.21 2.61 18.85
C ASN A 106 18.73 2.27 19.00
N LEU A 107 18.29 1.26 18.25
CA LEU A 107 16.99 0.65 18.49
C LEU A 107 16.92 0.12 19.93
N SER A 108 15.78 0.30 20.60
CA SER A 108 15.58 -0.31 21.92
C SER A 108 15.82 -1.83 21.80
N PRO A 109 16.41 -2.48 22.81
CA PRO A 109 16.66 -3.93 22.78
C PRO A 109 15.42 -4.76 22.42
N ASP A 110 14.24 -4.28 22.82
CA ASP A 110 12.95 -4.95 22.59
C ASP A 110 12.24 -4.53 21.31
N TRP A 111 12.78 -3.59 20.51
CA TRP A 111 12.07 -3.07 19.34
C TRP A 111 11.78 -4.17 18.32
N GLU A 112 12.78 -5.01 18.05
CA GLU A 112 12.62 -6.12 17.12
C GLU A 112 11.59 -7.12 17.63
N GLU A 113 11.68 -7.49 18.92
CA GLU A 113 10.72 -8.38 19.55
C GLU A 113 9.29 -7.83 19.46
N ARG A 114 9.09 -6.53 19.73
CA ARG A 114 7.78 -5.88 19.57
C ARG A 114 7.28 -5.89 18.13
N MET A 115 8.18 -5.75 17.17
CA MET A 115 7.83 -5.85 15.75
C MET A 115 7.43 -7.29 15.39
N ARG A 116 8.19 -8.30 15.81
CA ARG A 116 7.86 -9.71 15.59
C ARG A 116 6.54 -10.09 16.25
N GLN A 117 6.36 -9.73 17.52
CA GLN A 117 5.15 -10.01 18.27
C GLN A 117 3.91 -9.40 17.61
N ARG A 118 4.02 -8.20 17.03
CA ARG A 118 2.90 -7.61 16.28
C ARG A 118 2.47 -8.50 15.12
N HIS A 119 3.40 -8.96 14.29
CA HIS A 119 3.09 -9.79 13.13
C HIS A 119 2.64 -11.20 13.54
N LYS A 120 3.12 -11.70 14.68
CA LYS A 120 2.60 -12.94 15.28
C LYS A 120 1.14 -12.80 15.69
N THR A 121 0.76 -11.70 16.35
CA THR A 121 -0.65 -11.43 16.68
C THR A 121 -1.51 -11.30 15.42
N LEU A 122 -0.96 -10.81 14.30
CA LEU A 122 -1.67 -10.78 13.03
C LEU A 122 -1.88 -12.18 12.42
N ALA A 123 -1.15 -13.22 12.84
CA ALA A 123 -1.35 -14.59 12.37
C ALA A 123 -2.23 -15.44 13.30
N GLU A 124 -2.81 -14.86 14.36
CA GLU A 124 -3.66 -15.61 15.28
C GLU A 124 -4.87 -16.22 14.55
N GLY A 125 -4.96 -17.56 14.61
CA GLY A 125 -6.01 -18.34 13.96
C GLY A 125 -5.67 -18.85 12.54
N GLU A 126 -4.49 -18.51 12.03
CA GLU A 126 -3.96 -19.00 10.76
C GLU A 126 -3.05 -20.22 10.96
N ASP A 127 -2.65 -20.89 9.87
CA ASP A 127 -1.75 -22.06 9.88
C ASP A 127 -0.26 -21.71 9.81
N TYR A 128 0.08 -20.42 9.87
CA TYR A 128 1.43 -19.87 9.85
C TYR A 128 1.73 -18.99 11.08
N GLU A 129 3.01 -18.72 11.34
CA GLU A 129 3.45 -18.08 12.59
C GLU A 129 3.43 -16.54 12.54
N ILE A 130 3.68 -15.96 11.36
CA ILE A 130 3.89 -14.52 11.19
C ILE A 130 3.07 -14.03 9.99
N GLY A 131 2.21 -13.05 10.23
CA GLY A 131 1.30 -12.51 9.23
C GLY A 131 1.45 -11.02 8.97
N GLU A 132 1.09 -10.60 7.77
CA GLU A 132 0.72 -9.23 7.43
C GLU A 132 -0.73 -9.17 6.98
N GLU A 133 -1.39 -8.04 7.23
CA GLU A 133 -2.79 -7.84 6.87
C GLU A 133 -2.98 -6.62 5.98
N VAL A 134 -3.92 -6.75 5.05
CA VAL A 134 -4.38 -5.68 4.17
C VAL A 134 -5.89 -5.76 3.99
N LYS A 135 -6.50 -4.66 3.57
CA LYS A 135 -7.85 -4.65 3.01
C LYS A 135 -7.75 -4.68 1.50
N GLY A 136 -8.11 -5.81 0.90
CA GLY A 136 -8.27 -5.98 -0.54
C GLY A 136 -9.56 -5.33 -1.03
N CYS A 137 -9.43 -4.49 -2.05
CA CYS A 137 -10.51 -3.89 -2.82
C CYS A 137 -10.47 -4.46 -4.24
N TYR A 138 -11.36 -5.41 -4.50
CA TYR A 138 -11.44 -6.12 -5.78
C TYR A 138 -12.55 -5.52 -6.64
N TRP A 139 -12.25 -5.22 -7.90
CA TRP A 139 -13.29 -4.84 -8.86
C TRP A 139 -14.06 -6.10 -9.27
N LEU A 140 -15.34 -6.17 -8.97
CA LEU A 140 -16.24 -7.13 -9.61
C LEU A 140 -16.54 -6.63 -11.05
N GLY A 141 -15.56 -6.77 -11.97
CA GLY A 141 -15.72 -6.55 -13.43
C GLY A 141 -15.83 -5.11 -13.92
#